data_AF-U6RPC6-F1
#
_entry.id   AF-U6RPC6-F1
#
_cell.length_a   1.000
_cell.length_b   1.000
_cell.length_c   1.000
_cell.angle_alpha   90.00
_cell.angle_beta   90.00
_cell.angle_gamma   90.00
#
_symmetry.space_group_name_H-M   'P 1'
#
loop_
_entity.id
_entity.type
_entity.pdbx_description
1 polymer ?
#
loop_
_entity_poly.entity_id
_entity_poly.type
_entity_poly.pdbx_seq_one_letter_code
_entity_poly.pdbx_strand_id
1 'polypeptide(L)' 'MNKIEEAFRGLGRTEKVRFISQNIEYANAVVVANYVKGYLFDVLQDVGDDNYVAMYLRNKGYKVVK' A
#
# COMPACT_ATOMS: atom_id res chain seq x y z
N MET A 1 -22.44 -1.47 -4.87
CA MET A 1 -20.98 -1.61 -4.82
C MET A 1 -20.46 -1.30 -6.21
N ASN A 2 -19.38 -0.53 -6.36
CA ASN A 2 -18.89 -0.14 -7.69
C ASN A 2 -18.25 -1.35 -8.39
N LYS A 3 -18.41 -1.51 -9.72
CA LYS A 3 -17.82 -2.61 -10.51
C LYS A 3 -16.30 -2.72 -10.32
N ILE A 4 -15.63 -1.59 -10.09
CA ILE A 4 -14.19 -1.52 -9.80
C ILE A 4 -13.87 -2.19 -8.45
N GLU A 5 -14.72 -2.00 -7.43
CA GLU A 5 -14.50 -2.61 -6.11
C GLU A 5 -14.72 -4.13 -6.14
N GLU A 6 -15.69 -4.62 -6.91
CA GLU A 6 -15.90 -6.06 -7.10
C GLU A 6 -14.73 -6.70 -7.84
N ALA A 7 -14.29 -6.08 -8.94
CA ALA A 7 -13.12 -6.53 -9.69
C ALA A 7 -11.87 -6.55 -8.79
N PHE A 8 -11.63 -5.48 -8.03
CA PHE A 8 -10.50 -5.40 -7.11
C PHE A 8 -10.55 -6.47 -6.01
N ARG A 9 -11.71 -6.76 -5.44
CA ARG A 9 -11.88 -7.80 -4.42
C ARG A 9 -11.52 -9.19 -4.94
N GLY A 10 -11.84 -9.47 -6.21
CA GLY A 10 -11.55 -10.74 -6.88
C GLY A 10 -10.06 -10.98 -7.19
N LEU A 11 -9.22 -9.95 -7.16
CA LEU A 11 -7.79 -10.06 -7.44
C LEU A 11 -7.03 -10.85 -6.37
N GLY A 12 -6.00 -11.59 -6.80
CA GLY A 12 -5.02 -12.20 -5.89
C GLY A 12 -4.17 -11.13 -5.18
N ARG A 13 -3.46 -11.51 -4.11
CA ARG A 13 -2.65 -10.56 -3.30
C ARG A 13 -1.64 -9.78 -4.16
N THR A 14 -0.90 -10.47 -5.03
CA THR A 14 0.10 -9.85 -5.91
C THR A 14 -0.54 -8.87 -6.90
N GLU A 15 -1.69 -9.22 -7.46
CA GLU A 15 -2.40 -8.37 -8.41
C GLU A 15 -3.00 -7.13 -7.73
N LYS A 16 -3.49 -7.28 -6.49
CA LYS A 16 -3.94 -6.17 -5.64
C LYS A 16 -2.81 -5.20 -5.35
N VAL A 17 -1.62 -5.70 -5.03
CA VAL A 17 -0.42 -4.87 -4.85
C VAL A 17 -0.13 -4.09 -6.13
N ARG A 18 -0.01 -4.78 -7.27
CA ARG A 18 0.31 -4.14 -8.55
C ARG A 18 -0.72 -3.08 -8.98
N PHE A 19 -2.01 -3.36 -8.76
CA PHE A 19 -3.08 -2.41 -9.06
C PHE A 19 -2.99 -1.14 -8.20
N ILE A 20 -2.72 -1.30 -6.90
CA ILE A 20 -2.55 -0.16 -5.99
C ILE A 20 -1.31 0.63 -6.39
N SER A 21 -0.15 -0.01 -6.57
CA SER A 21 1.12 0.65 -6.89
C SER A 21 1.02 1.51 -8.16
N GLN A 22 0.33 1.02 -9.19
CA GLN A 22 0.14 1.74 -10.46
C GLN A 22 -0.79 2.95 -10.37
N ASN A 23 -1.63 3.03 -9.32
CA ASN A 23 -2.67 4.05 -9.20
C ASN A 23 -2.57 4.84 -7.89
N ILE A 24 -1.49 4.68 -7.13
CA ILE A 24 -1.36 5.22 -5.78
C ILE A 24 -1.40 6.76 -5.76
N GLU A 25 -0.95 7.40 -6.84
CA GLU A 25 -1.00 8.86 -7.02
C GLU A 25 -2.42 9.41 -7.19
N TYR A 26 -3.36 8.58 -7.65
CA TYR A 26 -4.77 8.95 -7.84
C TYR A 26 -5.65 8.54 -6.66
N ALA A 27 -5.09 7.82 -5.69
CA ALA A 27 -5.85 7.24 -4.59
C ALA A 27 -5.85 8.18 -3.37
N ASN A 28 -7.04 8.47 -2.86
CA ASN A 28 -7.22 9.09 -1.55
C ASN A 28 -6.56 8.22 -0.46
N ALA A 29 -5.75 8.84 0.41
CA ALA A 29 -5.06 8.18 1.53
C ALA A 29 -5.97 7.26 2.39
N VAL A 30 -7.24 7.60 2.58
CA VAL A 30 -8.25 6.79 3.30
C VAL A 30 -8.59 5.51 2.54
N VAL A 31 -8.70 5.58 1.22
CA VAL A 31 -8.97 4.41 0.36
C VAL A 31 -7.76 3.48 0.34
N VAL A 32 -6.56 4.04 0.19
CA VAL A 32 -5.31 3.29 0.29
C VAL A 32 -5.23 2.58 1.65
N ALA A 33 -5.46 3.30 2.75
CA ALA A 33 -5.40 2.72 4.10
C ALA A 33 -6.39 1.57 4.32
N ASN A 34 -7.61 1.65 3.76
CA ASN A 34 -8.63 0.60 3.91
C ASN A 34 -8.30 -0.66 3.11
N TYR A 35 -7.76 -0.53 1.90
CA TYR A 35 -7.46 -1.68 1.04
C TYR A 35 -6.09 -2.30 1.31
N VAL A 36 -5.12 -1.51 1.75
CA VAL A 36 -3.72 -1.91 1.89
C VAL A 36 -3.39 -2.39 3.31
N LYS A 37 -4.31 -2.27 4.28
CA LYS A 37 -4.08 -2.61 5.70
C LYS A 37 -3.45 -3.99 5.94
N GLY A 38 -3.76 -4.99 5.10
CA GLY A 38 -3.23 -6.35 5.22
C GLY A 38 -1.89 -6.61 4.51
N TYR A 39 -1.41 -5.69 3.69
CA TYR A 39 -0.21 -5.90 2.85
C TYR A 39 0.54 -4.57 2.57
N LEU A 40 0.47 -3.63 3.51
CA LEU A 40 1.07 -2.29 3.39
C LEU A 40 2.57 -2.31 3.11
N PHE A 41 3.30 -3.19 3.76
CA PHE A 41 4.74 -3.31 3.54
C PHE A 41 5.07 -3.85 2.14
N ASP A 42 4.23 -4.71 1.56
CA ASP A 42 4.44 -5.21 0.18
C ASP A 42 4.23 -4.07 -0.84
N VAL A 43 3.22 -3.22 -0.64
CA VAL A 43 2.98 -2.04 -1.51
C VAL A 43 4.11 -1.04 -1.40
N LEU A 44 4.57 -0.75 -0.17
CA LEU A 44 5.66 0.20 0.05
C LEU A 44 6.99 -0.30 -0.55
N GLN A 45 7.23 -1.60 -0.52
CA GLN A 45 8.38 -2.23 -1.19
C GLN A 45 8.28 -2.14 -2.72
N ASP A 46 7.10 -2.36 -3.30
CA ASP A 46 6.87 -2.33 -4.75
C ASP A 46 6.99 -0.93 -5.34
N VAL A 47 6.59 0.11 -4.60
CA VAL A 47 6.76 1.52 -5.02
C VAL A 47 8.18 2.06 -4.78
N GLY A 48 9.05 1.28 -4.13
CA GLY A 48 10.44 1.67 -3.88
C GLY A 48 10.62 2.86 -2.93
N ASP A 49 9.61 3.15 -2.09
CA ASP A 49 9.66 4.27 -1.15
C ASP A 49 10.12 3.81 0.24
N ASP A 50 11.39 3.44 0.31
CA ASP A 50 12.09 3.07 1.55
C ASP A 50 12.04 4.20 2.60
N ASN A 51 11.90 5.46 2.15
CA ASN A 51 11.86 6.62 3.04
C ASN A 51 10.55 6.69 3.83
N TYR A 52 9.42 6.36 3.19
CA TYR A 52 8.12 6.32 3.88
C TYR A 52 8.08 5.20 4.93
N VAL A 53 8.61 4.01 4.61
CA VAL A 53 8.74 2.89 5.57
C VAL A 53 9.63 3.29 6.76
N ALA A 54 10.78 3.91 6.47
CA ALA A 54 11.71 4.36 7.49
C ALA A 54 11.10 5.44 8.39
N MET A 55 10.32 6.37 7.83
CA MET A 55 9.59 7.39 8.60
C MET A 55 8.57 6.76 9.53
N TYR A 56 7.76 5.81 9.04
CA TYR A 56 6.75 5.12 9.85
C TYR A 56 7.36 4.40 11.06
N LEU A 57 8.44 3.64 10.83
CA LEU A 57 9.14 2.89 11.88
C LEU A 57 9.79 3.82 12.93
N ARG A 58 10.39 4.93 12.49
CA ARG A 58 10.94 5.96 13.40
C ARG A 58 9.86 6.59 14.26
N ASN A 59 8.69 6.91 13.68
CA ASN A 59 7.54 7.45 14.43
C ASN A 59 6.97 6.46 15.46
N LYS A 60 7.24 5.16 15.31
CA LYS A 60 6.90 4.11 16.27
C LYS A 60 7.99 3.85 17.31
N GLY A 61 9.11 4.57 17.27
CA GLY A 61 10.22 4.47 18.21
C GLY A 61 11.29 3.46 17.82
N TYR A 62 11.23 2.87 16.62
CA TYR A 62 12.25 1.94 16.14
C TYR A 62 13.44 2.66 15.54
N LYS A 63 14.64 2.14 15.80
CA LYS A 63 15.87 2.58 15.14
C LYS A 63 15.99 1.89 13.78
N VAL A 64 15.90 2.67 12.70
CA VAL A 64 16.08 2.19 11.32
C VAL A 64 17.52 2.46 10.88
N VAL A 65 18.22 1.41 10.46
CA VAL A 65 19.56 1.46 9.84
C VAL A 65 19.45 1.06 8.37
N LYS A 66 20.28 1.67 7.53
CA LYS A 66 20.32 1.42 6.08
C LYS A 66 21.17 0.19 5.79
#